data_AF-A0A6L9LV58-F1
#
_entry.id   AF-A0A6L9LV58-F1
#
_cell.length_a   1.000
_cell.length_b   1.000
_cell.length_c   1.000
_cell.angle_alpha   90.00
_cell.angle_beta   90.00
_cell.angle_gamma   90.00
#
_symmetry.space_group_name_H-M   'P 1'
#
loop_
_entity.id
_entity.type
_entity.pdbx_description
1 polymer ?
#
loop_
_entity_poly.entity_id
_entity_poly.type
_entity_poly.pdbx_seq_one_letter_code
_entity_poly.pdbx_strand_id
1 'polypeptide(L)'
;MKSYILVVISIVLGVLGQLFMKMGMIQLGDLGPSGIMTVFHIVFQPWVFAGLVSYGIAMLVWVAVLTNMDLSYAYPLLSSGYVLVALGSWWMFGETISLVRWGGILIISLGVGLAVKK
;
A
#
# COMPACT_ATOMS: atom_id res chain seq x y z
N MET A 1 5.84 0.19 22.21
CA MET A 1 4.85 1.19 21.77
C MET A 1 5.33 2.00 20.58
N LYS A 2 6.51 2.65 20.65
CA LYS A 2 7.08 3.42 19.52
C LYS A 2 7.18 2.62 18.21
N SER A 3 7.60 1.35 18.25
CA SER A 3 7.73 0.50 17.05
C SER A 3 6.41 0.21 16.34
N TYR A 4 5.29 0.04 17.06
CA TYR A 4 3.97 -0.18 16.46
C TYR A 4 3.43 1.07 15.75
N ILE A 5 3.72 2.25 16.29
CA ILE A 5 3.36 3.53 15.64
C ILE A 5 4.10 3.64 14.30
N LEU A 6 5.39 3.29 14.26
CA LEU A 6 6.16 3.28 13.00
C LEU A 6 5.59 2.27 11.99
N VAL A 7 5.14 1.10 12.43
CA VAL A 7 4.46 0.12 11.57
C VAL A 7 3.19 0.72 10.97
N VAL A 8 2.32 1.32 11.79
CA VAL A 8 1.07 1.93 11.31
C VAL A 8 1.36 3.06 10.32
N ILE A 9 2.34 3.93 10.62
CA ILE A 9 2.75 5.00 9.70
C ILE A 9 3.24 4.42 8.37
N SER A 10 4.11 3.40 8.40
CA SER A 10 4.61 2.74 7.19
C SER A 10 3.48 2.14 6.36
N ILE A 11 2.51 1.48 7.00
CA ILE A 11 1.32 0.93 6.33
C ILE A 11 0.51 2.04 5.67
N VAL A 12 0.17 3.10 6.41
CA VAL A 12 -0.64 4.20 5.87
C VAL A 12 0.05 4.87 4.69
N LEU A 13 1.36 5.15 4.79
CA LEU A 13 2.14 5.72 3.70
C LEU A 13 2.21 4.78 2.48
N GLY A 14 2.34 3.46 2.71
CA GLY A 14 2.33 2.45 1.65
C GLY A 14 0.98 2.38 0.93
N VAL A 15 -0.11 2.40 1.68
CA VAL A 15 -1.49 2.42 1.16
C VAL A 15 -1.74 3.69 0.34
N LEU A 16 -1.42 4.86 0.89
CA LEU A 16 -1.53 6.13 0.16
C LEU A 16 -0.69 6.12 -1.12
N GLY A 17 0.52 5.56 -1.05
CA GLY A 17 1.38 5.35 -2.21
C GLY A 17 0.69 4.60 -3.34
N GLN A 18 0.09 3.45 -3.02
CA GLN A 18 -0.64 2.63 -3.99
C GLN A 18 -1.88 3.34 -4.55
N LEU A 19 -2.66 4.01 -3.70
CA LEU A 19 -3.86 4.73 -4.11
C LEU A 19 -3.52 5.91 -5.03
N PHE A 20 -2.47 6.68 -4.72
CA PHE A 20 -2.04 7.80 -5.57
C PHE A 20 -1.48 7.32 -6.92
N MET A 21 -0.69 6.24 -6.93
CA MET A 21 -0.24 5.63 -8.19
C MET A 21 -1.43 5.18 -9.04
N LYS A 22 -2.40 4.49 -8.44
CA LYS A 22 -3.64 4.07 -9.13
C LYS A 22 -4.39 5.28 -9.70
N MET A 23 -4.55 6.35 -8.91
CA MET A 23 -5.21 7.57 -9.37
C MET A 23 -4.48 8.20 -10.56
N GLY A 24 -3.16 8.28 -10.50
CA GLY A 24 -2.34 8.81 -11.59
C GLY A 24 -2.45 7.99 -12.87
N MET A 25 -2.47 6.66 -12.75
CA MET A 25 -2.67 5.77 -13.89
C MET A 25 -4.08 5.86 -14.50
N ILE A 26 -5.12 6.05 -13.68
CA ILE A 26 -6.48 6.31 -14.18
C ILE A 26 -6.51 7.60 -15.01
N GLN A 27 -5.82 8.66 -14.56
CA GLN A 27 -5.78 9.95 -15.27
C GLN A 27 -4.95 9.90 -16.56
N LEU A 28 -3.87 9.10 -16.58
CA LEU A 28 -3.04 8.92 -17.77
C LEU A 28 -3.78 8.15 -18.87
N GLY A 29 -4.67 7.23 -18.52
CA GLY A 29 -5.44 6.45 -19.49
C GLY A 29 -4.54 5.53 -20.33
N ASP A 30 -4.87 5.39 -21.62
CA ASP A 30 -4.09 4.59 -22.55
C ASP A 30 -2.81 5.33 -22.97
N LEU A 31 -1.67 4.66 -22.80
CA LEU A 31 -0.33 5.25 -22.92
C LEU A 31 0.34 5.01 -24.27
N GLY A 32 -0.37 4.41 -25.23
CA GLY A 32 0.16 4.14 -26.57
C GLY A 32 1.37 3.21 -26.54
N PRO A 33 2.30 3.30 -27.52
CA PRO A 33 3.46 2.43 -27.61
C PRO A 33 4.36 2.55 -26.37
N SER A 34 4.71 1.41 -25.79
CA SER A 34 5.61 1.34 -24.64
C SER A 34 7.04 1.74 -25.03
N GLY A 35 7.58 2.78 -24.40
CA GLY A 35 8.97 3.21 -24.57
C GLY A 35 9.49 4.01 -23.38
N ILE A 36 10.76 4.42 -23.43
CA ILE A 36 11.41 5.20 -22.35
C ILE A 36 10.64 6.50 -22.05
N MET A 37 10.11 7.16 -23.10
CA MET A 37 9.33 8.39 -22.96
C MET A 37 8.03 8.15 -22.19
N THR A 38 7.38 7.00 -22.41
CA THR A 38 6.18 6.60 -21.68
C THR A 38 6.48 6.43 -20.19
N VAL A 39 7.61 5.81 -19.85
CA VAL A 39 8.04 5.65 -18.44
C VAL A 39 8.27 7.01 -17.79
N PHE A 40 8.96 7.93 -18.46
CA PHE A 40 9.14 9.31 -17.97
C PHE A 40 7.78 9.98 -17.73
N HIS A 41 6.85 9.85 -18.67
CA HIS A 41 5.52 10.44 -18.54
C HIS A 41 4.73 9.86 -17.36
N ILE A 42 4.81 8.54 -17.13
CA ILE A 42 4.20 7.88 -15.97
C ILE A 42 4.83 8.38 -14.66
N VAL A 43 6.16 8.33 -14.55
CA VAL A 43 6.87 8.63 -13.31
C VAL A 43 6.68 10.08 -12.88
N PHE A 44 6.68 11.02 -13.84
CA PHE A 44 6.52 12.45 -13.56
C PHE A 44 5.05 12.92 -13.56
N GLN A 45 4.09 12.00 -13.71
CA GLN A 45 2.69 12.34 -13.48
C GLN A 45 2.50 12.68 -11.99
N PRO A 46 1.83 13.80 -11.62
CA PRO A 46 1.82 14.30 -10.24
C PRO A 46 1.38 13.32 -9.15
N TRP A 47 0.32 12.54 -9.41
CA TRP A 47 -0.22 11.54 -8.49
C TRP A 47 0.66 10.29 -8.44
N VAL A 48 1.19 9.81 -9.57
CA VAL A 48 2.16 8.71 -9.58
C VAL A 48 3.41 9.10 -8.80
N PHE A 49 3.94 10.30 -9.06
CA PHE A 49 5.10 10.83 -8.37
C PHE A 49 4.86 10.99 -6.87
N ALA A 50 3.72 11.57 -6.47
CA ALA A 50 3.33 11.65 -5.07
C ALA A 50 3.23 10.26 -4.42
N GLY A 51 2.69 9.28 -5.16
CA GLY A 51 2.64 7.90 -4.72
C GLY A 51 4.02 7.28 -4.53
N LEU A 52 4.95 7.51 -5.48
CA LEU A 52 6.35 7.06 -5.41
C LEU A 52 7.07 7.67 -4.20
N VAL A 53 6.89 8.97 -3.97
CA VAL A 53 7.46 9.67 -2.81
C VAL A 53 6.89 9.09 -1.52
N SER A 54 5.57 8.92 -1.41
CA SER A 54 4.93 8.31 -0.23
C SER A 54 5.48 6.91 0.04
N TYR A 55 5.63 6.09 -1.00
CA TYR A 55 6.17 4.73 -0.88
C TYR A 55 7.66 4.74 -0.49
N GLY A 56 8.43 5.69 -1.01
CA GLY A 56 9.83 5.91 -0.61
C GLY A 56 9.95 6.26 0.87
N ILE A 57 9.11 7.18 1.37
CA ILE A 57 9.07 7.50 2.81
C ILE A 57 8.61 6.29 3.63
N ALA A 58 7.61 5.53 3.15
CA ALA A 58 7.16 4.30 3.80
C ALA A 58 8.31 3.29 3.96
N MET A 59 9.18 3.17 2.95
CA MET A 59 10.37 2.32 2.98
C MET A 59 11.39 2.80 4.01
N LEU A 60 11.64 4.11 4.12
CA LEU A 60 12.55 4.66 5.14
C LEU A 60 12.03 4.37 6.55
N VAL A 61 10.72 4.54 6.77
CA VAL A 61 10.07 4.19 8.05
C VAL A 61 10.16 2.68 8.30
N TRP A 62 9.99 1.86 7.25
CA TRP A 62 10.08 0.40 7.34
C TRP A 62 11.48 -0.06 7.79
N VAL A 63 12.55 0.55 7.28
CA VAL A 63 13.91 0.27 7.77
C VAL A 63 14.01 0.53 9.28
N ALA A 64 13.42 1.61 9.77
CA ALA A 64 13.38 1.91 11.21
C ALA A 64 12.50 0.93 12.03
N VAL A 65 11.46 0.35 11.43
CA VAL A 65 10.69 -0.74 12.06
C VAL A 65 11.57 -1.97 12.25
N LEU A 66 12.31 -2.36 11.21
CA LEU A 66 13.13 -3.57 11.21
C LEU A 66 14.33 -3.51 12.16
N THR A 67 14.78 -2.32 12.56
CA THR A 67 15.81 -2.19 13.62
C THR A 67 15.25 -2.46 15.02
N ASN A 68 13.93 -2.46 15.19
CA ASN A 68 13.28 -2.57 16.50
C ASN A 68 12.34 -3.77 16.63
N MET A 69 12.07 -4.51 15.55
CA MET A 69 11.13 -5.62 15.51
C MET A 69 11.62 -6.70 14.54
N ASP A 70 11.45 -7.97 14.92
CA ASP A 70 11.75 -9.08 14.03
C ASP A 70 10.86 -9.04 12.79
N LEU A 71 11.46 -9.29 11.63
CA LEU A 71 10.75 -9.28 10.34
C LEU A 71 9.56 -10.25 10.34
N SER A 72 9.71 -11.44 10.95
CA SER A 72 8.64 -12.44 11.06
C SER A 72 7.41 -11.96 11.83
N TYR A 73 7.58 -10.97 12.70
CA TYR A 73 6.50 -10.37 13.49
C TYR A 73 5.97 -9.07 12.85
N ALA A 74 6.85 -8.25 12.28
CA ALA A 74 6.46 -7.00 11.64
C ALA A 74 5.78 -7.22 10.28
N TYR A 75 6.21 -8.20 9.50
CA TYR A 75 5.71 -8.42 8.14
C TYR A 75 4.22 -8.82 8.10
N PRO A 76 3.71 -9.70 8.98
CA PRO A 76 2.27 -9.94 9.08
C PRO A 76 1.45 -8.66 9.29
N LEU A 77 1.94 -7.70 10.08
CA LEU A 77 1.23 -6.44 10.32
C LEU A 77 1.03 -5.62 9.04
N LEU A 78 1.95 -5.68 8.07
CA LEU A 78 1.78 -5.02 6.77
C LEU A 78 0.53 -5.50 6.02
N SER A 79 0.13 -6.76 6.22
CA SER A 79 -1.05 -7.35 5.57
C SER A 79 -2.36 -6.69 6.02
N SER A 80 -2.38 -6.00 7.17
CA SER A 80 -3.53 -5.16 7.55
C SER A 80 -3.78 -4.01 6.56
N GLY A 81 -2.76 -3.61 5.80
CA GLY A 81 -2.87 -2.67 4.69
C GLY A 81 -3.81 -3.14 3.58
N TYR A 82 -4.03 -4.45 3.40
CA TYR A 82 -5.00 -4.96 2.40
C TYR A 82 -6.42 -4.46 2.66
N VAL A 83 -6.82 -4.34 3.92
CA VAL A 83 -8.13 -3.78 4.30
C VAL A 83 -8.20 -2.32 3.86
N LEU A 84 -7.16 -1.54 4.13
CA LEU A 84 -7.11 -0.12 3.83
C LEU A 84 -7.05 0.14 2.32
N VAL A 85 -6.29 -0.65 1.56
CA VAL A 85 -6.27 -0.58 0.09
C VAL A 85 -7.63 -0.95 -0.48
N ALA A 86 -8.26 -2.03 0.00
CA ALA A 86 -9.60 -2.41 -0.46
C ALA A 86 -10.64 -1.32 -0.20
N LEU A 87 -10.68 -0.77 1.02
CA LEU A 87 -11.57 0.33 1.36
C LEU A 87 -11.27 1.59 0.54
N GLY A 88 -9.99 1.94 0.39
CA GLY A 88 -9.55 3.09 -0.40
C GLY A 88 -9.92 2.94 -1.88
N SER A 89 -9.72 1.76 -2.46
CA SER A 89 -10.10 1.48 -3.85
C SER A 89 -11.60 1.53 -4.09
N TRP A 90 -12.38 0.97 -3.16
CA TRP A 90 -13.84 1.06 -3.21
C TRP A 90 -14.33 2.50 -3.09
N TRP A 91 -13.79 3.28 -2.14
CA TRP A 91 -14.22 4.65 -1.88
C TRP A 91 -13.74 5.66 -2.93
N MET A 92 -12.48 5.59 -3.36
CA MET A 92 -11.87 6.59 -4.24
C MET A 92 -12.10 6.28 -5.72
N PHE A 93 -12.16 5.00 -6.10
CA PHE A 93 -12.25 4.59 -7.50
C PHE A 93 -13.57 3.88 -7.84
N GLY A 94 -14.44 3.67 -6.86
CA GLY A 94 -15.71 2.97 -7.07
C GLY A 94 -15.53 1.49 -7.43
N GLU A 95 -14.38 0.88 -7.11
CA GLU A 95 -14.12 -0.52 -7.46
C GLU A 95 -15.11 -1.45 -6.76
N THR A 96 -15.82 -2.28 -7.53
CA THR A 96 -16.72 -3.30 -6.99
C THR A 96 -15.90 -4.48 -6.47
N ILE A 97 -15.81 -4.60 -5.14
CA ILE A 97 -15.10 -5.69 -4.48
C ILE A 97 -16.08 -6.83 -4.17
N SER A 98 -15.83 -8.01 -4.72
CA SER A 98 -16.69 -9.17 -4.51
C SER A 98 -16.70 -9.63 -3.04
N LEU A 99 -17.80 -10.25 -2.62
CA LEU A 99 -17.93 -10.83 -1.28
C LEU A 99 -16.83 -11.89 -0.99
N VAL A 100 -16.41 -12.64 -2.02
CA VAL A 100 -15.31 -13.60 -1.91
C VAL A 100 -13.99 -12.89 -1.58
N ARG A 101 -13.70 -11.74 -2.22
CA ARG A 101 -12.49 -10.97 -1.94
C ARG A 101 -12.55 -10.38 -0.52
N TRP A 102 -13.70 -9.88 -0.08
CA TRP A 102 -13.89 -9.44 1.31
C TRP A 102 -13.67 -10.57 2.32
N GLY A 103 -14.20 -11.77 2.05
CA GLY A 103 -13.95 -12.96 2.86
C GLY A 103 -12.46 -13.31 2.96
N GLY A 104 -11.74 -13.26 1.83
CA GLY A 104 -10.29 -13.46 1.81
C GLY A 104 -9.52 -12.42 2.64
N ILE A 105 -9.86 -11.14 2.50
CA ILE A 105 -9.27 -10.05 3.31
C ILE A 105 -9.53 -10.27 4.80
N LEU A 106 -10.73 -10.70 5.17
CA LEU A 106 -11.08 -11.01 6.57
C LEU A 106 -10.24 -12.18 7.11
N ILE A 107 -10.09 -13.26 6.35
CA ILE A 107 -9.26 -14.42 6.71
C ILE A 107 -7.80 -13.99 6.92
N ILE A 108 -7.24 -13.21 5.99
CA ILE A 108 -5.88 -12.67 6.12
C ILE A 108 -5.77 -11.83 7.40
N SER A 109 -6.72 -10.93 7.64
CA SER A 109 -6.71 -10.05 8.82
C SER A 109 -6.75 -10.84 10.13
N LEU A 110 -7.56 -11.90 10.19
CA LEU A 110 -7.60 -12.81 11.34
C LEU A 110 -6.28 -13.57 11.50
N GLY A 111 -5.69 -14.04 10.40
CA GLY A 111 -4.38 -14.69 10.38
C GLY A 111 -3.26 -13.79 10.92
N VAL A 112 -3.29 -12.49 10.62
CA VAL A 112 -2.36 -11.50 11.19
C VAL A 112 -2.50 -11.44 12.72
N GLY A 113 -3.74 -11.40 13.23
CA GLY A 113 -3.98 -11.40 14.67
C GLY A 113 -3.40 -12.62 15.39
N LEU A 114 -3.39 -13.78 14.71
CA LEU A 114 -2.75 -15.00 15.21
C LEU A 114 -1.22 -14.95 15.11
N ALA A 115 -0.67 -14.48 13.99
CA ALA A 115 0.77 -14.42 13.73
C ALA A 115 1.52 -13.43 14.65
N VAL A 116 0.81 -12.40 15.12
CA VAL A 116 1.33 -11.34 16.01
C VAL A 116 1.05 -11.67 17.48
N LYS A 117 0.36 -12.79 17.77
CA LYS A 117 0.13 -13.24 19.13
C LYS A 117 1.43 -13.84 19.68
N LYS A 118 1.95 -13.28 20.76
CA LYS A 118 3.04 -13.88 21.54
C LYS A 118 2.62 -15.19 22.17
#